data_AF-A0A559KCR2-F1
#
_entry.id   AF-A0A559KCR2-F1
#
_cell.length_a   1.000
_cell.length_b   1.000
_cell.length_c   1.000
_cell.angle_alpha   90.00
_cell.angle_beta   90.00
_cell.angle_gamma   90.00
#
_symmetry.space_group_name_H-M   'P 1'
#
loop_
_entity.id
_entity.type
_entity.pdbx_description
1 polymer ?
#
loop_
_entity_poly.entity_id
_entity_poly.type
_entity_poly.pdbx_seq_one_letter_code
_entity_poly.pdbx_strand_id
1 'polypeptide(L)'
;MMTGDNLVLLNIRSSILEIVNKSDIIMIETELGEKGVIFITATDRYKIANTIEQWSDILFFDNFRQTDRNNILNLHQIESMDENGNVNFYDNKELLGSVARIHEDYIKFTLKRIKFGASIKESDYEFAQQSRNKKGITKILASIIKRLSHDEKNLRATKI
;
A
#
# COMPACT_ATOMS: atom_id res chain seq x y z
N MET A 1 22.05 -14.42 -4.57
CA MET A 1 21.48 -14.23 -3.23
C MET A 1 20.02 -13.89 -3.45
N MET A 2 19.10 -14.84 -3.27
CA MET A 2 17.66 -14.55 -3.43
C MET A 2 17.28 -13.62 -2.28
N THR A 3 17.09 -12.34 -2.57
CA THR A 3 16.51 -11.40 -1.60
C THR A 3 15.11 -11.90 -1.26
N GLY A 4 14.69 -11.73 -0.01
CA GLY A 4 13.40 -12.22 0.51
C GLY A 4 12.16 -11.54 -0.09
N ASP A 5 12.27 -10.98 -1.30
CA ASP A 5 11.25 -10.17 -1.96
C ASP A 5 10.34 -10.99 -2.87
N ASN A 6 10.69 -12.25 -3.16
CA ASN A 6 9.93 -13.12 -4.03
C ASN A 6 9.22 -14.23 -3.25
N LEU A 7 8.02 -14.59 -3.71
CA LEU A 7 7.22 -15.70 -3.21
C LEU A 7 7.02 -16.74 -4.32
N VAL A 8 7.00 -18.02 -3.96
CA VAL A 8 6.61 -19.09 -4.89
C VAL A 8 5.15 -19.41 -4.64
N LEU A 9 4.29 -19.13 -5.63
CA LEU A 9 2.84 -19.22 -5.51
C LEU A 9 2.24 -20.02 -6.68
N LEU A 10 1.10 -20.67 -6.47
CA LEU A 10 0.39 -21.41 -7.52
C LEU A 10 -0.56 -20.48 -8.27
N ASN A 11 -0.31 -20.23 -9.56
CA ASN A 11 -1.23 -19.44 -10.38
C ASN A 11 -2.53 -20.23 -10.62
N ILE A 12 -3.67 -19.64 -10.28
CA ILE A 12 -4.98 -20.32 -10.30
C ILE A 12 -5.45 -20.64 -11.73
N ARG A 13 -5.09 -19.81 -12.71
CA ARG A 13 -5.52 -20.00 -14.11
C ARG A 13 -4.68 -21.04 -14.82
N SER A 14 -3.36 -20.97 -14.66
CA SER A 14 -2.42 -21.84 -15.38
C SER A 14 -2.08 -23.12 -14.62
N SER A 15 -2.40 -23.21 -13.32
CA SER A 15 -2.05 -24.33 -12.44
C SER A 15 -0.55 -24.63 -12.38
N ILE A 16 0.30 -23.62 -12.61
CA ILE A 16 1.76 -23.72 -12.48
C ILE A 16 2.27 -22.89 -11.30
N LEU A 17 3.40 -23.31 -10.74
CA LEU A 17 4.11 -22.54 -9.73
C LEU A 17 4.89 -21.41 -10.40
N GLU A 18 4.68 -20.20 -9.91
CA GLU A 18 5.30 -18.98 -10.43
C GLU A 18 6.02 -18.25 -9.29
N ILE A 19 7.11 -17.56 -9.63
CA ILE A 19 7.83 -16.68 -8.71
C ILE A 19 7.23 -15.29 -8.86
N VAL A 20 6.61 -14.79 -7.79
CA VAL A 20 5.91 -13.50 -7.76
C VAL A 20 6.66 -12.55 -6.83
N ASN A 21 6.92 -11.33 -7.29
CA ASN A 21 7.51 -10.30 -6.44
C ASN A 21 6.45 -9.76 -5.47
N LYS A 22 6.80 -9.63 -4.18
CA LYS A 22 5.95 -9.04 -3.16
C LYS A 22 5.48 -7.63 -3.53
N SER A 23 6.27 -6.85 -4.27
CA SER A 23 5.88 -5.51 -4.72
C SER A 23 4.64 -5.51 -5.60
N ASP A 24 4.43 -6.60 -6.35
CA ASP A 24 3.36 -6.71 -7.36
C ASP A 24 2.06 -7.21 -6.72
N ILE A 25 2.13 -7.68 -5.47
CA ILE A 25 0.98 -8.16 -4.70
C ILE A 25 0.26 -6.94 -4.14
N ILE A 26 -1.00 -6.81 -4.51
CA ILE A 26 -1.89 -5.72 -4.11
C ILE A 26 -2.59 -6.06 -2.79
N MET A 27 -3.13 -7.27 -2.70
CA MET A 27 -3.79 -7.76 -1.49
C MET A 27 -3.75 -9.28 -1.41
N ILE A 28 -4.09 -9.80 -0.23
CA ILE A 28 -4.26 -11.21 0.06
C ILE A 28 -5.64 -11.38 0.69
N GLU A 29 -6.41 -12.35 0.22
CA GLU A 29 -7.75 -12.67 0.74
C GLU A 29 -7.81 -14.10 1.26
N THR A 30 -8.62 -14.34 2.28
CA THR A 30 -8.99 -15.70 2.69
C THR A 30 -9.80 -16.35 1.56
N GLU A 31 -9.45 -17.58 1.20
CA GLU A 31 -10.23 -18.35 0.24
C GLU A 31 -11.58 -18.78 0.85
N LEU A 32 -12.68 -18.45 0.18
CA LEU A 32 -14.01 -18.81 0.66
C LEU A 32 -14.23 -20.32 0.58
N GLY A 33 -14.50 -20.94 1.73
CA GLY A 33 -14.87 -22.35 1.82
C GLY A 33 -13.70 -23.34 1.84
N GLU A 34 -12.46 -22.87 1.72
CA GLU A 34 -11.26 -23.71 1.74
C GLU A 34 -10.22 -23.22 2.77
N LYS A 35 -9.25 -24.08 3.09
CA LYS A 35 -8.08 -23.69 3.89
C LYS A 35 -7.01 -23.13 2.96
N GLY A 36 -7.05 -21.84 2.74
CA GLY A 36 -6.05 -21.18 1.91
C GLY A 36 -6.20 -19.67 1.89
N VAL A 37 -5.25 -19.04 1.22
CA VAL A 37 -5.33 -17.62 0.86
C VAL A 37 -5.06 -17.44 -0.62
N ILE A 38 -5.64 -16.36 -1.16
CA ILE A 38 -5.48 -15.92 -2.52
C ILE A 38 -4.65 -14.64 -2.51
N PHE A 39 -3.48 -14.69 -3.11
CA PHE A 39 -2.66 -13.52 -3.42
C PHE A 39 -3.15 -12.90 -4.72
N ILE A 40 -3.37 -11.58 -4.72
CA ILE A 40 -3.93 -10.86 -5.85
C ILE A 40 -2.90 -9.84 -6.32
N THR A 41 -2.58 -9.91 -7.61
CA THR A 41 -1.77 -8.91 -8.34
C THR A 41 -2.67 -8.11 -9.27
N ALA A 42 -2.09 -7.22 -10.07
CA ALA A 42 -2.85 -6.45 -11.07
C ALA A 42 -3.58 -7.35 -12.08
N THR A 43 -2.93 -8.43 -12.54
CA THR A 43 -3.41 -9.25 -13.66
C THR A 43 -3.87 -10.64 -13.25
N ASP A 44 -3.30 -11.17 -12.17
CA ASP A 44 -3.39 -12.58 -11.82
C ASP A 44 -3.66 -12.82 -10.34
N ARG A 45 -4.12 -14.05 -10.07
CA ARG A 45 -4.46 -14.54 -8.74
C ARG A 45 -3.74 -15.86 -8.48
N TYR A 46 -3.21 -15.99 -7.28
CA TYR A 46 -2.39 -17.12 -6.87
C TYR A 46 -2.87 -17.70 -5.55
N LYS A 47 -2.79 -19.03 -5.41
CA LYS A 47 -3.26 -19.76 -4.24
C LYS A 47 -2.10 -20.36 -3.46
N ILE A 48 -2.26 -20.41 -2.13
CA ILE A 48 -1.40 -21.20 -1.25
C ILE A 48 -2.19 -21.75 -0.05
N ALA A 49 -1.82 -22.95 0.40
CA ALA A 49 -2.49 -23.67 1.49
C ALA A 49 -1.98 -23.24 2.88
N ASN A 50 -2.09 -21.95 3.18
CA ASN A 50 -1.75 -21.35 4.48
C ASN A 50 -2.87 -20.43 4.95
N THR A 51 -2.87 -20.06 6.23
CA THR A 51 -3.88 -19.15 6.77
C THR A 51 -3.47 -17.69 6.61
N ILE A 52 -4.45 -16.79 6.64
CA ILE A 52 -4.21 -15.36 6.56
C ILE A 52 -3.37 -14.85 7.74
N GLU A 53 -3.56 -15.41 8.93
CA GLU A 53 -2.80 -15.03 10.13
C GLU A 53 -1.30 -15.33 9.96
N GLN A 54 -0.97 -16.49 9.38
CA GLN A 54 0.43 -16.85 9.10
C GLN A 54 1.09 -15.83 8.18
N TRP A 55 0.37 -15.37 7.15
CA TRP A 55 0.89 -14.38 6.21
C TRP A 55 0.94 -12.96 6.77
N SER A 56 0.02 -12.62 7.67
CA SER A 56 0.02 -11.36 8.40
C SER A 56 1.33 -11.19 9.18
N ASP A 57 1.76 -12.24 9.88
CA ASP A 57 3.01 -12.24 10.64
C ASP A 57 4.24 -12.19 9.72
N ILE A 58 4.27 -13.02 8.67
CA ILE A 58 5.41 -13.10 7.73
C ILE A 58 5.65 -11.76 7.02
N LEU A 59 4.57 -11.09 6.60
CA LEU A 59 4.65 -9.90 5.77
C LEU A 59 4.54 -8.59 6.57
N PHE A 60 4.49 -8.67 7.91
CA PHE A 60 4.32 -7.50 8.76
C PHE A 60 5.43 -6.45 8.57
N PHE A 61 6.65 -6.85 8.24
CA PHE A 61 7.74 -5.88 7.99
C PHE A 61 7.78 -5.36 6.55
N ASP A 62 7.00 -5.96 5.64
CA ASP A 62 6.99 -5.66 4.21
C ASP A 62 5.85 -4.69 3.80
N ASN A 63 5.30 -3.94 4.74
CA ASN A 63 4.16 -3.02 4.55
C ASN A 63 2.84 -3.70 4.17
N PHE A 64 2.70 -5.00 4.44
CA PHE A 64 1.43 -5.70 4.40
C PHE A 64 0.74 -5.64 5.75
N ARG A 65 -0.55 -5.32 5.78
CA ARG A 65 -1.31 -5.24 7.02
C ARG A 65 -2.61 -5.99 6.88
N GLN A 66 -2.86 -6.88 7.83
CA GLN A 66 -4.20 -7.42 8.02
C GLN A 66 -5.11 -6.28 8.47
N THR A 67 -6.03 -5.87 7.60
CA THR A 67 -6.92 -4.73 7.83
C THR A 67 -8.34 -5.15 8.14
N ASP A 68 -8.69 -6.41 7.88
CA ASP A 68 -9.84 -7.08 8.47
C ASP A 68 -9.56 -8.59 8.67
N ARG A 69 -10.58 -9.38 9.04
CA ARG A 69 -10.44 -10.82 9.29
C ARG A 69 -10.09 -11.63 8.02
N ASN A 70 -10.47 -11.14 6.86
CA ASN A 70 -10.45 -11.81 5.58
C ASN A 70 -9.45 -11.20 4.59
N ASN A 71 -8.81 -10.07 4.90
CA ASN A 71 -7.84 -9.46 4.01
C ASN A 71 -6.55 -8.95 4.68
N ILE A 72 -5.48 -8.99 3.88
CA ILE A 72 -4.23 -8.28 4.11
C ILE A 72 -3.99 -7.38 2.92
N LEU A 73 -3.72 -6.11 3.17
CA LEU A 73 -3.49 -5.11 2.15
C LEU A 73 -2.02 -4.72 2.09
N ASN A 74 -1.48 -4.57 0.89
CA ASN A 74 -0.19 -3.92 0.68
C ASN A 74 -0.38 -2.41 0.73
N LEU A 75 0.14 -1.75 1.77
CA LEU A 75 -0.08 -0.32 1.98
C LEU A 75 0.58 0.56 0.92
N HIS A 76 1.62 0.07 0.24
CA HIS A 76 2.26 0.80 -0.85
C HIS A 76 1.42 0.82 -2.13
N GLN A 77 0.53 -0.17 -2.29
CA GLN A 77 -0.33 -0.29 -3.46
C GLN A 77 -1.63 0.52 -3.33
N ILE A 78 -1.94 1.06 -2.15
CA ILE A 78 -3.15 1.85 -1.90
C ILE A 78 -2.99 3.27 -2.45
N GLU A 79 -3.87 3.65 -3.36
CA GLU A 79 -3.96 5.00 -3.93
C GLU A 79 -4.76 5.94 -3.02
N SER A 80 -5.93 5.47 -2.58
CA SER A 80 -6.87 6.26 -1.80
C SER A 80 -7.75 5.38 -0.92
N MET A 81 -8.32 5.99 0.11
CA MET A 81 -9.33 5.39 0.97
C MET A 81 -10.51 6.35 1.09
N ASP A 82 -11.73 5.83 0.99
CA ASP A 82 -12.96 6.62 1.18
C ASP A 82 -13.35 6.74 2.67
N GLU A 83 -14.48 7.40 2.92
CA GLU A 83 -15.00 7.62 4.28
C GLU A 83 -15.57 6.35 4.93
N ASN A 84 -15.87 5.33 4.13
CA ASN A 84 -16.42 4.05 4.57
C ASN A 84 -15.33 2.99 4.82
N GLY A 85 -14.06 3.34 4.64
CA GLY A 85 -12.93 2.42 4.80
C GLY A 85 -12.66 1.53 3.59
N ASN A 86 -13.24 1.84 2.42
CA ASN A 86 -12.89 1.16 1.17
C ASN A 86 -11.61 1.77 0.60
N VAL A 87 -10.69 0.92 0.17
CA VAL A 87 -9.44 1.32 -0.47
C VAL A 87 -9.44 0.99 -1.96
N ASN A 88 -8.89 1.92 -2.74
CA ASN A 88 -8.59 1.72 -4.17
C ASN A 88 -7.08 1.57 -4.34
N PHE A 89 -6.67 0.77 -5.33
CA PHE A 89 -5.26 0.49 -5.60
C PHE A 89 -4.79 1.11 -6.92
N TYR A 90 -3.51 1.48 -6.99
CA TYR A 90 -2.92 2.10 -8.20
C TYR A 90 -3.01 1.16 -9.41
N ASP A 91 -2.59 -0.09 -9.22
CA ASP A 91 -2.40 -1.05 -10.30
C ASP A 91 -3.67 -1.85 -10.64
N ASN A 92 -4.74 -1.71 -9.84
CA ASN A 92 -6.03 -2.34 -10.10
C ASN A 92 -7.20 -1.55 -9.47
N LYS A 93 -7.83 -0.70 -10.29
CA LYS A 93 -8.93 0.19 -9.85
C LYS A 93 -10.27 -0.51 -9.66
N GLU A 94 -10.44 -1.71 -10.20
CA GLU A 94 -11.65 -2.51 -10.04
C GLU A 94 -11.62 -3.32 -8.75
N LEU A 95 -10.42 -3.56 -8.22
CA LEU A 95 -10.22 -4.24 -6.96
C LEU A 95 -10.46 -3.29 -5.79
N LEU A 96 -11.31 -3.72 -4.86
CA LEU A 96 -11.62 -2.97 -3.65
C LEU A 96 -11.18 -3.77 -2.43
N GLY A 97 -10.40 -3.13 -1.57
CA GLY A 97 -10.09 -3.66 -0.24
C GLY A 97 -10.95 -2.98 0.82
N SER A 98 -11.16 -3.68 1.93
CA SER A 98 -11.87 -3.16 3.11
C SER A 98 -10.92 -2.98 4.29
N VAL A 99 -11.07 -1.88 5.01
CA VAL A 99 -10.34 -1.59 6.24
C VAL A 99 -11.33 -1.55 7.41
N ALA A 100 -11.14 -2.42 8.40
CA ALA A 100 -11.92 -2.35 9.63
C ALA A 100 -11.64 -1.05 10.38
N ARG A 101 -12.68 -0.50 11.03
CA ARG A 101 -12.64 0.80 11.72
C ARG A 101 -11.46 0.98 12.69
N ILE A 102 -11.05 -0.10 13.36
CA ILE A 102 -9.91 -0.10 14.29
C ILE A 102 -8.56 0.20 13.61
N HIS A 103 -8.45 0.00 12.29
CA HIS A 103 -7.23 0.22 11.51
C HIS A 103 -7.27 1.53 10.71
N GLU A 104 -8.44 2.16 10.54
CA GLU A 104 -8.61 3.34 9.67
C GLU A 104 -7.61 4.46 9.96
N ASP A 105 -7.44 4.84 11.23
CA ASP A 105 -6.56 5.95 11.60
C ASP A 105 -5.10 5.65 11.25
N TYR A 106 -4.67 4.42 11.48
CA TYR A 106 -3.32 3.96 11.13
C TYR A 106 -3.10 3.97 9.62
N ILE A 107 -4.08 3.51 8.84
CA ILE A 107 -4.00 3.49 7.38
C ILE A 107 -4.00 4.93 6.84
N LYS A 108 -4.92 5.80 7.30
CA LYS A 108 -4.94 7.23 6.95
C LYS A 108 -3.60 7.91 7.24
N PHE A 109 -3.02 7.64 8.42
CA PHE A 109 -1.71 8.16 8.78
C PHE A 109 -0.60 7.66 7.85
N THR A 110 -0.59 6.36 7.53
CA THR A 110 0.42 5.75 6.66
C THR A 110 0.32 6.29 5.23
N LEU A 111 -0.88 6.40 4.67
CA LEU A 111 -1.10 7.00 3.35
C LEU A 111 -0.64 8.45 3.29
N LYS A 112 -0.91 9.24 4.34
CA LYS A 112 -0.39 10.61 4.45
C LYS A 112 1.14 10.63 4.46
N ARG A 113 1.79 9.69 5.16
CA ARG A 113 3.26 9.60 5.19
C ARG A 113 3.84 9.19 3.85
N ILE A 114 3.25 8.21 3.16
CA ILE A 114 3.68 7.77 1.83
C ILE A 114 3.57 8.93 0.83
N LYS A 115 2.42 9.61 0.79
CA LYS A 115 2.20 10.78 -0.08
C LYS A 115 3.12 11.95 0.26
N PHE A 116 3.34 12.19 1.55
CA PHE A 116 4.31 13.20 1.99
C PHE A 116 5.72 12.85 1.51
N GLY A 117 6.18 11.61 1.71
CA GLY A 117 7.48 11.15 1.24
C GLY A 117 7.66 11.31 -0.27
N ALA A 118 6.65 10.89 -1.06
CA ALA A 118 6.66 11.05 -2.51
C ALA A 118 6.68 12.53 -2.98
N SER A 119 6.19 13.46 -2.15
CA SER A 119 6.16 14.90 -2.47
C SER A 119 7.48 15.64 -2.17
N ILE A 120 8.41 15.00 -1.43
CA ILE A 120 9.73 15.55 -1.13
C ILE A 120 10.59 15.39 -2.38
N LYS A 121 11.06 16.50 -2.96
CA LYS A 121 12.02 16.46 -4.06
C LYS A 121 13.43 16.26 -3.52
N GLU A 122 14.32 15.71 -4.33
CA GLU A 122 15.74 15.56 -3.99
C GLU A 122 16.38 16.91 -3.62
N SER A 123 15.98 18.00 -4.30
CA SER A 123 16.37 19.37 -3.96
C SER A 123 15.95 19.81 -2.54
N ASP A 124 14.81 19.30 -2.04
CA ASP A 124 14.34 19.60 -0.68
C ASP A 124 15.20 18.86 0.36
N TYR A 125 15.70 17.67 0.01
CA TYR A 125 16.59 16.86 0.85
C TYR A 125 18.00 17.46 0.91
N GLU A 126 18.57 17.83 -0.23
CA GLU A 126 19.86 18.52 -0.32
C GLU A 126 19.85 19.85 0.46
N PHE A 127 18.76 20.61 0.33
CA PHE A 127 18.58 21.86 1.09
C PHE A 127 18.45 21.59 2.60
N ALA A 128 17.75 20.52 3.02
CA ALA A 128 17.65 20.15 4.44
C ALA A 128 19.00 19.76 5.05
N GLN A 129 19.86 19.05 4.30
CA GLN A 129 21.21 18.70 4.76
C GLN A 129 22.11 19.94 4.90
N GLN A 130 21.94 20.94 4.03
CA GLN A 130 22.69 22.20 4.09
C GLN A 130 22.14 23.15 5.17
N SER A 131 20.84 23.12 5.45
CA SER A 131 20.17 24.00 6.41
C SER A 131 20.15 23.41 7.82
N ARG A 132 21.27 23.49 8.55
CA ARG A 132 21.34 23.16 10.00
C ARG A 132 20.54 24.12 10.92
N ASN A 133 19.82 25.10 10.35
CA ASN A 133 19.08 26.14 11.08
C ASN A 133 17.57 25.93 10.95
N LYS A 134 16.87 26.00 12.08
CA LYS A 134 15.40 25.91 12.25
C LYS A 134 14.58 26.62 11.15
N LYS A 135 15.02 27.80 10.68
CA LYS A 135 14.35 28.59 9.63
C LYS A 135 14.34 27.90 8.25
N GLY A 136 15.38 27.15 7.92
CA GLY A 136 15.46 26.41 6.65
C GLY A 136 14.47 25.24 6.61
N ILE A 137 14.42 24.47 7.70
CA ILE A 137 13.47 23.38 7.89
C ILE A 137 12.02 23.88 7.81
N THR A 138 11.70 25.03 8.41
CA THR A 138 10.35 25.62 8.32
C THR A 138 9.96 26.02 6.89
N LYS A 139 10.89 26.54 6.09
CA LYS A 139 10.63 26.87 4.67
C LYS A 139 10.36 25.62 3.83
N ILE A 140 11.10 24.54 4.08
CA ILE A 140 10.88 23.25 3.40
C ILE A 140 9.48 22.73 3.73
N LEU A 141 9.13 22.65 5.01
CA LEU A 141 7.80 22.20 5.45
C LEU A 141 6.68 23.05 4.84
N ALA A 142 6.83 24.38 4.81
CA ALA A 142 5.85 25.25 4.18
C ALA A 142 5.70 24.99 2.66
N SER A 143 6.80 24.72 1.95
CA SER A 143 6.78 24.41 0.52
C SER A 143 6.12 23.05 0.21
N ILE A 144 6.31 22.06 1.08
CA ILE A 144 5.72 20.72 0.94
C ILE A 144 4.21 20.80 1.25
N ILE A 145 3.82 21.46 2.34
CA ILE A 145 2.41 21.69 2.70
C ILE A 145 1.67 22.42 1.57
N LYS A 146 2.31 23.42 0.95
CA LYS A 146 1.71 24.15 -0.19
C LYS A 146 1.49 23.26 -1.42
N ARG A 147 2.38 22.29 -1.68
CA ARG A 147 2.22 21.32 -2.79
C ARG A 147 1.10 20.33 -2.51
N LEU A 148 1.09 19.72 -1.33
CA LEU A 148 0.05 18.77 -0.92
C LEU A 148 -1.36 19.39 -0.95
N SER A 149 -1.49 20.65 -0.52
CA SER A 149 -2.77 21.38 -0.58
C SER A 149 -3.19 21.80 -1.98
N HIS A 150 -2.26 21.87 -2.95
CA HIS A 150 -2.58 22.12 -4.35
C HIS A 150 -3.06 20.84 -5.05
N ASP A 151 -2.41 19.71 -4.79
CA ASP A 151 -2.80 18.41 -5.34
C ASP A 151 -4.18 17.97 -4.84
N GLU A 152 -4.50 18.19 -3.55
CA GLU A 152 -5.85 17.93 -2.99
C GLU A 152 -6.94 18.75 -3.68
N LYS A 153 -6.65 19.99 -4.09
CA LYS A 153 -7.62 20.83 -4.81
C LYS A 153 -7.83 20.35 -6.24
N ASN A 154 -6.78 19.92 -6.93
CA ASN A 154 -6.86 19.39 -8.29
C ASN A 154 -7.61 18.05 -8.34
N LEU A 155 -7.40 17.17 -7.36
CA LEU A 155 -8.16 15.93 -7.20
C LEU A 155 -9.67 16.16 -6.99
N ARG A 156 -10.05 17.25 -6.30
CA ARG A 156 -11.47 17.64 -6.15
C ARG A 156 -12.05 18.27 -7.41
N ALA A 157 -11.25 18.98 -8.20
CA ALA A 157 -11.68 19.63 -9.44
C ALA A 157 -11.89 18.64 -10.61
N THR A 158 -11.27 17.46 -10.55
CA THR A 158 -11.34 16.43 -11.62
C THR A 158 -12.49 15.43 -11.42
N LYS A 159 -13.26 15.53 -10.32
CA LYS A 159 -14.43 14.67 -10.02
C LYS A 159 -15.77 15.27 -10.51
N ILE A 160 -15.75 16.11 -11.55
CA ILE A 160 -16.97 16.69 -12.18
C ILE A 160 -17.18 16.05 -13.55
#